data_AF-A0A524FVW0-F1
#
_entry.id   AF-A0A524FVW0-F1
#
_cell.length_a   1.000
_cell.length_b   1.000
_cell.length_c   1.000
_cell.angle_alpha   90.00
_cell.angle_beta   90.00
_cell.angle_gamma   90.00
#
_symmetry.space_group_name_H-M   'P 1'
#
loop_
_entity.id
_entity.type
_entity.pdbx_description
1 polymer ?
#
loop_
_entity_poly.entity_id
_entity_poly.type
_entity_poly.pdbx_seq_one_letter_code
_entity_poly.pdbx_strand_id
1 'polypeptide(L)'
;MTIVIKRNKYLQAFQAMHHNHIKFQGPLILKMYGALNKINLRNENRYILCNFLDKYSDLLDERENIYLKNNDKTLNQLFLLAFNKAREFNLLKELYEEYINSIKAISEKQEFKGSYIQF
;
A
#
# COMPACT_ATOMS: atom_id res chain seq x y z
N MET A 1 -22.70 -1.44 10.24
CA MET A 1 -23.16 -1.09 8.87
C MET A 1 -22.37 0.06 8.23
N THR A 2 -21.93 1.08 8.98
CA THR A 2 -21.21 2.28 8.48
C THR A 2 -19.80 2.04 7.95
N ILE A 3 -19.06 1.06 8.49
CA ILE A 3 -17.69 0.73 8.06
C ILE A 3 -17.69 0.12 6.66
N VAL A 4 -18.62 -0.79 6.38
CA VAL A 4 -18.77 -1.47 5.08
C VAL A 4 -19.08 -0.46 3.97
N ILE A 5 -19.97 0.50 4.23
CA ILE A 5 -20.34 1.56 3.28
C ILE A 5 -19.17 2.49 2.96
N LYS A 6 -18.38 2.90 3.96
CA LYS A 6 -17.17 3.71 3.72
C LYS A 6 -16.15 2.95 2.88
N ARG A 7 -15.98 1.65 3.15
CA ARG A 7 -15.01 0.79 2.46
C ARG A 7 -15.35 0.56 0.98
N ASN A 8 -16.63 0.36 0.66
CA ASN A 8 -17.10 0.27 -0.75
C ASN A 8 -16.86 1.57 -1.53
N LYS A 9 -17.05 2.74 -0.90
CA LYS A 9 -16.69 4.03 -1.52
C LYS A 9 -15.19 4.16 -1.80
N TYR A 10 -14.33 3.66 -0.91
CA TYR A 10 -12.88 3.66 -1.15
C TYR A 10 -12.53 2.72 -2.29
N LEU A 11 -13.11 1.53 -2.34
CA LEU A 11 -12.91 0.57 -3.42
C LEU A 11 -13.27 1.16 -4.79
N GLN A 12 -14.44 1.80 -4.87
CA GLN A 12 -14.90 2.51 -6.07
C GLN A 12 -13.97 3.69 -6.43
N ALA A 13 -13.51 4.45 -5.44
CA ALA A 13 -12.52 5.51 -5.67
C ALA A 13 -11.18 4.96 -6.18
N PHE A 14 -10.76 3.78 -5.74
CA PHE A 14 -9.55 3.11 -6.21
C PHE A 14 -9.68 2.55 -7.64
N GLN A 15 -10.81 1.92 -7.95
CA GLN A 15 -11.11 1.49 -9.32
C GLN A 15 -11.15 2.69 -10.30
N ALA A 16 -11.67 3.84 -9.85
CA ALA A 16 -11.63 5.08 -10.62
C ALA A 16 -10.21 5.65 -10.79
N MET A 17 -9.33 5.48 -9.80
CA MET A 17 -7.91 5.89 -9.89
C MET A 17 -7.11 5.07 -10.91
N HIS A 18 -7.50 3.83 -11.17
CA HIS A 18 -6.86 2.92 -12.13
C HIS A 18 -6.83 3.48 -13.57
N HIS A 19 -7.68 4.46 -13.88
CA HIS A 19 -7.79 5.09 -15.20
C HIS A 19 -6.88 6.33 -15.39
N ASN A 20 -6.23 6.85 -14.35
CA ASN A 20 -5.38 8.03 -14.41
C ASN A 20 -3.89 7.66 -14.47
N HIS A 21 -3.48 6.98 -15.53
CA HIS A 21 -2.09 6.54 -15.66
C HIS A 21 -1.15 7.69 -16.10
N ILE A 22 0.05 7.67 -15.51
CA ILE A 22 1.32 8.30 -15.93
C ILE A 22 1.74 9.59 -15.20
N LYS A 23 0.88 10.60 -14.93
CA LYS A 23 1.38 11.90 -14.41
C LYS A 23 1.33 12.10 -12.88
N PHE A 24 0.57 11.28 -12.15
CA PHE A 24 0.22 11.54 -10.74
C PHE A 24 0.52 10.40 -9.76
N GLN A 25 1.49 9.52 -10.07
CA GLN A 25 1.80 8.35 -9.23
C GLN A 25 2.11 8.72 -7.78
N GLY A 26 2.93 9.76 -7.55
CA GLY A 26 3.25 10.22 -6.18
C GLY A 26 2.01 10.62 -5.36
N PRO A 27 1.17 11.54 -5.85
CA PRO A 27 -0.10 11.88 -5.20
C PRO A 27 -1.04 10.68 -5.00
N LEU A 28 -1.08 9.73 -5.94
CA LEU A 28 -1.92 8.53 -5.82
C LEU A 28 -1.42 7.57 -4.73
N ILE A 29 -0.10 7.36 -4.63
CA ILE A 29 0.52 6.60 -3.54
C ILE A 29 0.15 7.20 -2.19
N LEU A 30 0.22 8.52 -2.05
CA LEU A 30 -0.15 9.21 -0.81
C LEU A 30 -1.63 9.02 -0.46
N LYS A 31 -2.52 9.07 -1.45
CA LYS A 31 -3.95 8.79 -1.26
C LYS A 31 -4.19 7.35 -0.82
N MET A 32 -3.51 6.37 -1.42
CA MET A 32 -3.59 4.95 -1.06
C MET A 32 -3.13 4.73 0.38
N TYR A 33 -1.94 5.21 0.72
CA TYR A 33 -1.39 5.17 2.07
C TYR A 33 -2.35 5.77 3.11
N GLY A 34 -2.84 6.99 2.85
CA GLY A 34 -3.76 7.69 3.74
C GLY A 34 -5.12 6.99 3.88
N ALA A 35 -5.64 6.40 2.82
CA ALA A 35 -6.90 5.65 2.87
C ALA A 35 -6.78 4.39 3.72
N LEU A 36 -5.72 3.59 3.53
CA LEU A 36 -5.46 2.39 4.33
C LEU A 36 -5.35 2.73 5.83
N ASN A 37 -4.68 3.83 6.17
CA ASN A 37 -4.64 4.34 7.54
C ASN A 37 -6.04 4.72 8.08
N LYS A 38 -6.88 5.38 7.28
CA LYS A 38 -8.25 5.78 7.67
C LYS A 38 -9.17 4.59 7.94
N ILE A 39 -8.93 3.45 7.30
CA ILE A 39 -9.70 2.21 7.52
C ILE A 39 -8.99 1.22 8.47
N ASN A 40 -8.01 1.71 9.25
CA ASN A 40 -7.26 0.97 10.26
C ASN A 40 -6.44 -0.23 9.70
N LEU A 41 -6.04 -0.18 8.43
CA LEU A 41 -5.16 -1.17 7.80
C LEU A 41 -3.68 -0.71 7.85
N ARG A 42 -3.24 -0.33 9.05
CA ARG A 42 -1.89 0.20 9.28
C ARG A 42 -0.80 -0.88 9.13
N ASN A 43 -1.13 -2.12 9.47
CA ASN A 43 -0.22 -3.24 9.34
C ASN A 43 -0.03 -3.62 7.87
N GLU A 44 -1.11 -3.63 7.09
CA GLU A 44 -1.07 -3.83 5.64
C GLU A 44 -0.25 -2.75 4.96
N ASN A 45 -0.41 -1.48 5.35
CA ASN A 45 0.46 -0.39 4.91
C ASN A 45 1.94 -0.68 5.21
N ARG A 46 2.24 -1.15 6.43
CA ARG A 46 3.61 -1.52 6.80
C ARG A 46 4.16 -2.65 5.94
N TYR A 47 3.36 -3.69 5.71
CA TYR A 47 3.73 -4.83 4.86
C TYR A 47 4.02 -4.39 3.43
N ILE A 48 3.15 -3.59 2.81
CA ILE A 48 3.34 -3.05 1.46
C ILE A 48 4.70 -2.34 1.34
N LEU A 49 5.00 -1.48 2.31
CA LEU A 49 6.24 -0.70 2.32
C LEU A 49 7.48 -1.58 2.52
N CYS A 50 7.42 -2.55 3.44
CA CYS A 50 8.54 -3.48 3.66
C CYS A 50 8.76 -4.36 2.44
N ASN A 51 7.68 -4.84 1.81
CA ASN A 51 7.77 -5.72 0.63
C ASN A 51 8.40 -4.99 -0.56
N PHE A 52 8.03 -3.72 -0.78
CA PHE A 52 8.70 -2.87 -1.77
C PHE A 52 10.20 -2.70 -1.47
N LEU A 53 10.55 -2.33 -0.24
CA LEU A 53 11.94 -2.10 0.15
C LEU A 53 12.80 -3.38 0.05
N ASP A 54 12.24 -4.52 0.43
CA ASP A 54 12.90 -5.83 0.37
C ASP A 54 13.14 -6.25 -1.10
N LYS A 55 12.10 -6.14 -1.94
CA LYS A 55 12.15 -6.50 -3.36
C LYS A 55 13.22 -5.74 -4.15
N TYR A 56 13.50 -4.49 -3.77
CA TYR A 56 14.49 -3.65 -4.43
C TYR A 56 15.73 -3.41 -3.57
N SER A 57 15.92 -4.16 -2.48
CA SER A 57 17.01 -3.96 -1.51
C SER A 57 18.40 -3.86 -2.15
N ASP A 58 18.68 -4.72 -3.13
CA ASP A 58 19.93 -4.71 -3.92
C ASP A 58 20.18 -3.38 -4.65
N LEU A 59 19.13 -2.75 -5.19
CA LEU A 59 19.22 -1.46 -5.87
C LEU A 59 19.27 -0.30 -4.89
N LEU A 60 18.66 -0.44 -3.72
CA LEU A 60 18.51 0.63 -2.73
C LEU A 60 19.72 0.77 -1.78
N ASP A 61 20.72 -0.11 -1.89
CA ASP A 61 21.85 -0.32 -0.96
C ASP A 61 21.37 -0.56 0.49
N GLU A 62 20.21 -1.22 0.63
CA GLU A 62 19.66 -1.66 1.92
C GLU A 62 20.22 -3.05 2.23
N ARG A 63 21.42 -3.10 2.81
CA ARG A 63 22.12 -4.37 3.14
C ARG A 63 21.51 -5.13 4.32
N GLU A 64 20.61 -4.49 5.04
CA GLU A 64 20.02 -5.04 6.26
C GLU A 64 18.56 -5.45 6.03
N ASN A 65 18.14 -6.51 6.72
CA ASN A 65 16.79 -7.04 6.59
C ASN A 65 15.73 -6.03 7.10
N ILE A 66 14.94 -5.48 6.17
CA ILE A 66 13.91 -4.48 6.48
C ILE A 66 12.82 -5.00 7.43
N TYR A 67 12.55 -6.31 7.45
CA TYR A 67 11.58 -6.92 8.37
C TYR A 67 12.04 -6.93 9.83
N LEU A 68 13.34 -6.77 10.08
CA LEU A 68 13.86 -6.54 11.43
C LEU A 68 13.84 -5.04 11.76
N LYS A 69 14.38 -4.21 10.85
CA LYS A 69 14.62 -2.78 11.06
C LYS A 69 13.38 -1.88 11.01
N ASN A 70 12.26 -2.39 10.51
CA ASN A 70 11.02 -1.61 10.44
C ASN A 70 10.41 -1.39 11.84
N ASN A 71 10.68 -2.26 12.82
CA ASN A 71 10.15 -2.12 14.18
C ASN A 71 10.64 -0.83 14.87
N ASP A 72 11.82 -0.34 14.49
CA ASP A 72 12.41 0.90 15.00
C ASP A 72 11.85 2.15 14.31
N LYS A 73 11.00 2.00 13.29
CA LYS A 73 10.45 3.10 12.50
C LYS A 73 8.95 3.19 12.71
N THR A 74 8.47 4.42 12.92
CA THR A 74 7.06 4.72 12.77
C THR A 74 6.61 4.44 11.33
N LEU A 75 5.33 4.18 11.14
CA LEU A 75 4.79 3.92 9.79
C LEU A 75 5.03 5.10 8.82
N ASN A 76 4.96 6.34 9.30
CA ASN A 76 5.26 7.52 8.49
C ASN A 76 6.73 7.60 8.09
N GLN A 77 7.66 7.26 9.00
CA GLN A 77 9.09 7.21 8.67
C GLN A 77 9.38 6.13 7.63
N LEU A 78 8.75 4.95 7.77
CA LEU A 78 8.87 3.87 6.79
C LEU A 78 8.30 4.29 5.42
N PHE A 79 7.17 5.00 5.41
CA PHE A 79 6.59 5.55 4.18
C PHE A 79 7.53 6.55 3.49
N LEU A 80 8.09 7.50 4.25
CA LEU A 80 9.01 8.50 3.70
C LEU A 80 10.28 7.84 3.16
N LEU A 81 10.81 6.83 3.85
CA LEU A 81 11.95 6.05 3.39
C LEU A 81 11.67 5.40 2.02
N ALA A 82 10.61 4.59 1.94
CA ALA A 82 10.23 3.91 0.70
C ALA A 82 9.92 4.90 -0.43
N PHE A 83 9.21 5.98 -0.14
CA PHE A 83 8.85 6.99 -1.15
C PHE A 83 10.06 7.74 -1.68
N ASN A 84 11.00 8.14 -0.81
CA ASN A 84 12.21 8.84 -1.23
C ASN A 84 13.13 7.93 -2.04
N LYS A 85 13.32 6.68 -1.59
CA LYS A 85 14.05 5.65 -2.35
C LYS A 85 13.40 5.39 -3.71
N ALA A 86 12.07 5.27 -3.75
CA ALA A 86 11.35 5.12 -5.01
C ALA A 86 11.57 6.31 -5.96
N ARG A 87 11.68 7.53 -5.44
CA ARG A 87 11.99 8.71 -6.27
C ARG A 87 13.43 8.73 -6.76
N GLU A 88 14.37 8.46 -5.86
CA GLU A 88 15.82 8.48 -6.14
C GLU A 88 16.20 7.49 -7.23
N PHE A 89 15.61 6.29 -7.19
CA PHE A 89 15.92 5.20 -8.11
C PHE A 89 14.92 5.07 -9.27
N ASN A 90 14.03 6.06 -9.48
CA ASN A 90 12.97 6.03 -10.51
C ASN A 90 11.99 4.83 -10.40
N LEU A 91 11.75 4.34 -9.17
CA LEU A 91 10.87 3.21 -8.85
C LEU A 91 9.46 3.63 -8.35
N LEU A 92 9.00 4.84 -8.68
CA LEU A 92 7.68 5.33 -8.24
C LEU A 92 6.53 4.50 -8.84
N LYS A 93 6.70 3.98 -10.05
CA LYS A 93 5.70 3.14 -10.71
C LYS A 93 5.53 1.82 -9.96
N GLU A 94 6.64 1.24 -9.53
CA GLU A 94 6.75 -0.03 -8.85
C GLU A 94 6.13 0.08 -7.45
N LEU A 95 6.43 1.16 -6.72
CA LEU A 95 5.77 1.42 -5.43
C LEU A 95 4.25 1.62 -5.60
N TYR A 96 3.83 2.33 -6.65
CA TYR A 96 2.40 2.47 -6.98
C TYR A 96 1.74 1.11 -7.27
N GLU A 97 2.37 0.27 -8.07
CA GLU A 97 1.87 -1.07 -8.41
C GLU A 97 1.79 -1.97 -7.17
N GLU A 98 2.78 -1.91 -6.27
CA GLU A 98 2.76 -2.66 -5.01
C GLU A 98 1.52 -2.31 -4.16
N TYR A 99 1.19 -1.02 -4.05
CA TYR A 99 -0.03 -0.57 -3.38
C TYR A 99 -1.29 -1.06 -4.08
N ILE A 100 -1.41 -0.90 -5.40
CA ILE A 100 -2.60 -1.31 -6.15
C ILE A 100 -2.83 -2.82 -6.02
N ASN A 101 -1.80 -3.62 -6.21
CA ASN A 101 -1.88 -5.07 -6.15
C ASN A 101 -2.26 -5.53 -4.75
N SER A 102 -1.65 -4.95 -3.72
CA SER A 102 -1.97 -5.27 -2.33
C SER A 102 -3.40 -4.87 -1.96
N ILE A 103 -3.86 -3.69 -2.38
CA ILE A 103 -5.24 -3.25 -2.14
C ILE A 103 -6.24 -4.18 -2.84
N LYS A 104 -5.98 -4.60 -4.07
CA LYS A 104 -6.83 -5.59 -4.78
C LYS A 104 -6.89 -6.91 -4.00
N ALA A 105 -5.74 -7.48 -3.64
CA ALA A 105 -5.66 -8.73 -2.88
C ALA A 105 -6.37 -8.65 -1.52
N ILE A 106 -6.22 -7.54 -0.79
CA ILE A 106 -6.93 -7.28 0.47
C ILE A 106 -8.45 -7.29 0.25
N SER A 107 -8.90 -6.73 -0.86
CA SER A 107 -10.31 -6.60 -1.17
C SER A 107 -10.93 -7.94 -1.54
N GLU A 108 -10.27 -8.71 -2.41
CA GLU A 108 -10.68 -10.06 -2.82
C GLU A 108 -10.72 -11.04 -1.64
N LYS A 109 -9.72 -10.99 -0.74
CA LYS A 109 -9.70 -11.81 0.49
C LYS A 109 -10.88 -11.53 1.41
N GLN A 110 -11.48 -10.34 1.35
CA GLN A 110 -12.65 -10.01 2.16
C GLN A 110 -13.96 -10.41 1.52
N GLU A 111 -14.08 -10.32 0.19
CA GLU A 111 -15.21 -10.91 -0.52
C GLU A 111 -15.32 -12.40 -0.21
N PHE A 112 -14.19 -13.10 -0.14
CA PHE A 112 -14.15 -14.52 0.26
C PHE A 112 -14.56 -14.77 1.72
N LYS A 113 -14.36 -13.84 2.65
CA LYS A 113 -14.81 -14.02 4.05
C LYS A 113 -16.29 -13.70 4.26
N GLY A 114 -16.89 -12.87 3.41
CA GLY A 114 -18.31 -12.53 3.46
C GLY A 114 -19.24 -13.66 3.00
N SER A 115 -18.74 -14.55 2.14
CA SER A 115 -19.51 -15.67 1.56
C SER A 115 -19.66 -16.90 2.47
N TYR A 116 -18.98 -16.96 3.62
CA TYR A 116 -19.10 -18.06 4.59
C TYR A 116 -19.96 -17.74 5.83
N ILE A 117 -20.64 -16.58 5.87
CA ILE A 117 -21.64 -16.28 6.90
C ILE A 117 -23.04 -16.44 6.29
N GLN A 118 -23.34 -17.65 5.83
CA GLN A 118 -24.70 -18.11 5.52
C GLN A 118 -24.81 -19.58 5.92
N PHE A 119 -24.75 -19.86 7.22
CA PHE A 119 -25.31 -21.06 7.83
C PHE A 119 -25.83 -20.70 9.23
#